data_AF-A0A968QYF7-F1
#
_entry.id   AF-A0A968QYF7-F1
#
_cell.length_a   1.000
_cell.length_b   1.000
_cell.length_c   1.000
_cell.angle_alpha   90.00
_cell.angle_beta   90.00
_cell.angle_gamma   90.00
#
_symmetry.space_group_name_H-M   'P 1'
#
loop_
_entity.id
_entity.type
_entity.pdbx_description
1 polymer ?
#
loop_
_entity_poly.entity_id
_entity_poly.type
_entity_poly.pdbx_seq_one_letter_code
_entity_poly.pdbx_strand_id
1 'polypeptide(L)' 'GMMTHICIDATTRAAFDFGFDCMVAEDACATRTLVFRDTTIPAKHVHCSFLAALAAVYAKVMKSDDIVSELSKML' A
#
# COMPACT_ATOMS: atom_id res chain seq x y z
N GLY A 1 -5.32 4.08 -4.85
CA GLY A 1 -6.64 4.28 -4.24
C GLY A 1 -6.53 4.98 -2.89
N MET A 2 -7.58 4.95 -2.07
CA MET A 2 -7.59 5.59 -0.74
C MET A 2 -8.50 4.80 0.22
N MET A 3 -8.15 4.58 1.49
CA MET A 3 -6.93 5.02 2.19
C MET A 3 -5.88 3.93 2.31
N THR A 4 -4.60 4.30 2.21
CA THR A 4 -3.45 3.39 2.40
C THR A 4 -3.56 2.59 3.70
N HIS A 5 -3.92 3.22 4.82
CA HIS A 5 -3.97 2.59 6.15
C HIS A 5 -5.27 1.85 6.49
N ILE A 6 -6.29 1.88 5.60
CA ILE A 6 -7.56 1.17 5.84
C ILE A 6 -7.86 0.27 4.64
N CYS A 7 -8.48 0.83 3.61
CA CYS A 7 -9.03 0.02 2.52
C CYS A 7 -7.93 -0.68 1.72
N ILE A 8 -6.79 -0.02 1.49
CA ILE A 8 -5.67 -0.63 0.76
C ILE A 8 -5.00 -1.70 1.62
N ASP A 9 -4.58 -1.38 2.85
CA ASP A 9 -3.98 -2.37 3.76
C ASP A 9 -4.87 -3.60 4.00
N ALA A 10 -6.15 -3.39 4.32
CA ALA A 10 -7.08 -4.50 4.56
C ALA A 10 -7.30 -5.36 3.32
N THR A 11 -7.49 -4.74 2.14
CA THR A 11 -7.70 -5.49 0.90
C THR A 11 -6.45 -6.25 0.49
N THR A 12 -5.27 -5.64 0.58
CA THR A 12 -4.01 -6.29 0.23
C THR A 12 -3.73 -7.50 1.13
N ARG A 13 -3.94 -7.36 2.44
CA ARG A 13 -3.79 -8.50 3.37
C ARG A 13 -4.77 -9.62 3.07
N ALA A 14 -6.04 -9.30 2.86
CA ALA A 14 -7.05 -10.30 2.52
C ALA A 14 -6.74 -11.00 1.18
N ALA A 15 -6.30 -10.24 0.17
CA ALA A 15 -5.91 -10.81 -1.12
C ALA A 15 -4.72 -11.76 -0.99
N PHE A 16 -3.72 -11.39 -0.18
CA PHE A 16 -2.61 -12.29 0.16
C PHE A 16 -3.10 -13.58 0.84
N ASP A 17 -4.00 -13.47 1.83
CA ASP A 17 -4.57 -14.63 2.54
C ASP A 17 -5.37 -15.55 1.59
N PHE A 18 -5.97 -15.01 0.54
CA PHE A 18 -6.64 -15.76 -0.53
C PHE A 18 -5.68 -16.35 -1.59
N GLY A 19 -4.38 -16.10 -1.47
CA GLY A 19 -3.36 -16.64 -2.37
C GLY A 19 -3.12 -15.83 -3.64
N PHE A 20 -3.51 -14.55 -3.67
CA PHE A 20 -3.21 -13.67 -4.79
C PHE A 20 -1.80 -13.05 -4.67
N ASP A 21 -1.07 -12.99 -5.79
CA ASP A 21 0.16 -12.21 -5.90
C ASP A 21 -0.18 -10.71 -6.00
N CYS A 22 0.08 -9.97 -4.93
CA CYS A 22 -0.32 -8.57 -4.82
C CYS A 22 0.80 -7.61 -5.25
N MET A 23 0.43 -6.61 -6.07
CA MET A 23 1.25 -5.42 -6.34
C MET A 23 0.50 -4.18 -5.86
N VAL A 24 1.19 -3.27 -5.16
CA VAL A 24 0.63 -1.99 -4.67
C VAL A 24 1.42 -0.83 -5.28
N ALA A 25 0.73 -0.01 -6.07
CA ALA A 25 1.25 1.24 -6.62
C ALA A 25 1.29 2.34 -5.53
N GLU A 26 2.45 2.58 -4.95
CA GLU A 26 2.59 3.44 -3.75
C GLU A 26 2.26 4.93 -4.01
N ASP A 27 2.64 5.41 -5.18
CA ASP A 27 2.41 6.76 -5.70
C ASP A 27 0.97 6.99 -6.16
N ALA A 28 0.25 5.90 -6.47
CA ALA A 28 -1.19 5.93 -6.77
C ALA A 28 -2.06 5.73 -5.52
N CYS A 29 -1.47 5.65 -4.32
CA CYS A 29 -2.19 5.49 -3.06
C CYS A 29 -2.15 6.78 -2.23
N ALA A 30 -3.25 7.07 -1.54
CA ALA A 30 -3.39 8.26 -0.70
C ALA A 30 -3.84 7.93 0.71
N THR A 31 -3.48 8.81 1.64
CA THR A 31 -3.83 8.69 3.05
C THR A 31 -4.05 10.06 3.69
N ARG A 32 -4.39 10.09 4.98
CA ARG A 32 -4.54 11.33 5.74
C ARG A 32 -3.81 11.27 7.08
N THR A 33 -3.59 12.45 7.67
CA THR A 33 -3.12 12.57 9.06
C THR A 33 -4.11 11.88 9.99
N LEU A 34 -3.60 11.16 10.97
CA LEU A 34 -4.39 10.49 11.99
C LEU A 34 -4.12 11.12 13.36
N VAL A 35 -5.10 11.01 14.25
CA VAL A 35 -4.98 11.45 15.65
C VAL A 35 -5.29 10.26 16.53
N PHE A 36 -4.36 9.93 17.43
CA PHE A 36 -4.56 8.92 18.46
C PHE A 36 -4.30 9.54 19.83
N ARG A 37 -5.38 9.80 20.58
CA ARG A 37 -5.34 10.61 21.82
C ARG A 37 -4.71 11.97 21.51
N ASP A 38 -3.67 12.35 22.24
CA ASP A 38 -2.95 13.63 22.07
C ASP A 38 -1.83 13.57 21.02
N THR A 39 -1.70 12.45 20.29
CA THR A 39 -0.66 12.27 19.26
C THR A 39 -1.24 12.47 17.88
N THR A 40 -0.74 13.49 17.17
CA THR A 40 -0.99 13.68 15.74
C THR A 40 0.08 12.95 14.94
N ILE A 41 -0.34 12.08 14.02
CA ILE A 41 0.54 11.28 13.14
C ILE A 41 0.41 11.85 11.72
N PRO A 42 1.43 12.58 11.22
CA PRO A 42 1.43 13.14 9.87
C PRO A 42 1.11 12.10 8.80
N ALA A 43 0.32 12.49 7.79
CA ALA A 43 -0.08 11.62 6.67
C ALA A 43 1.10 10.87 6.04
N LYS A 44 2.27 11.52 5.90
CA LYS A 44 3.49 10.88 5.39
C LYS A 44 3.92 9.68 6.23
N HIS A 45 3.89 9.79 7.56
CA HIS A 45 4.25 8.68 8.44
C HIS A 45 3.21 7.56 8.40
N VAL A 46 1.92 7.90 8.34
CA VAL A 46 0.86 6.91 8.14
C VAL A 46 1.07 6.16 6.81
N HIS A 47 1.32 6.88 5.71
CA HIS A 47 1.50 6.29 4.38
C HIS A 47 2.70 5.35 4.34
N CYS A 48 3.88 5.84 4.74
CA CYS A 48 5.11 5.07 4.68
C CYS A 48 5.10 3.86 5.62
N SER A 49 4.51 3.99 6.82
CA SER A 49 4.48 2.87 7.78
C SER A 49 3.66 1.69 7.26
N PHE A 50 2.49 1.96 6.69
CA PHE A 50 1.62 0.91 6.14
C PHE A 50 2.19 0.32 4.85
N LEU A 51 2.74 1.14 3.95
CA LEU A 51 3.41 0.63 2.74
C LEU A 51 4.62 -0.24 3.09
N ALA A 52 5.44 0.15 4.07
CA ALA A 52 6.57 -0.66 4.52
C ALA A 52 6.11 -2.01 5.10
N ALA A 53 5.02 -2.01 5.88
CA ALA A 53 4.44 -3.25 6.42
C ALA A 53 3.88 -4.17 5.32
N LEU A 54 3.21 -3.60 4.31
CA LEU A 54 2.73 -4.37 3.15
C LEU A 54 3.89 -4.95 2.33
N ALA A 55 4.94 -4.15 2.09
CA ALA A 55 6.13 -4.57 1.34
C ALA A 55 6.89 -5.74 1.99
N ALA A 56 6.82 -5.86 3.31
CA ALA A 56 7.58 -6.87 4.05
C ALA A 56 7.06 -8.30 3.85
N VAL A 57 5.75 -8.46 3.64
CA VAL A 57 5.11 -9.79 3.66
C VAL A 57 4.02 -9.94 2.59
N TYR A 58 3.24 -8.89 2.32
CA TYR A 58 1.93 -9.03 1.67
C TYR A 58 1.91 -8.66 0.19
N ALA A 59 2.79 -7.76 -0.28
CA ALA A 59 2.76 -7.29 -1.66
C ALA A 59 4.12 -6.76 -2.13
N LYS A 60 4.32 -6.75 -3.45
CA LYS A 60 5.34 -5.91 -4.10
C LYS A 60 4.86 -4.45 -4.08
N VAL A 61 5.53 -3.60 -3.31
CA VAL A 61 5.22 -2.16 -3.27
C VAL A 61 6.21 -1.41 -4.15
N MET A 62 5.71 -0.72 -5.17
CA MET A 62 6.53 -0.01 -6.16
C MET A 62 5.75 1.12 -6.82
N LYS A 63 6.38 1.89 -7.71
CA LYS A 63 5.67 2.95 -8.45
C LYS A 63 4.75 2.37 -9.51
N SER A 64 3.71 3.11 -9.83
CA SER A 64 2.75 2.78 -10.89
C SER A 64 3.45 2.52 -12.23
N ASP A 65 4.42 3.35 -12.63
CA ASP A 65 5.20 3.16 -13.85
C ASP A 65 6.02 1.85 -13.85
N ASP A 66 6.56 1.45 -12.70
CA ASP A 66 7.32 0.20 -12.59
C ASP A 66 6.39 -1.01 -12.74
N ILE A 67 5.17 -0.95 -12.20
CA ILE A 67 4.13 -2.00 -12.38
C ILE A 67 3.78 -2.13 -13.86
N VAL A 68 3.53 -1.01 -14.53
CA VAL A 68 3.22 -1.01 -15.97
C VAL A 68 4.36 -1.63 -16.77
N SER A 69 5.61 -1.29 -16.45
CA SER A 69 6.80 -1.87 -17.09
C SER A 69 6.93 -3.38 -16.83
N GLU A 70 6.68 -3.85 -15.60
CA GLU A 70 6.76 -5.28 -15.25
C GLU A 70 5.68 -6.07 -15.99
N LEU A 71 4.42 -5.63 -15.96
CA LEU A 71 3.30 -6.30 -16.62
C LEU A 71 3.46 -6.33 -18.14
N SER A 72 4.00 -5.27 -18.75
CA SER A 72 4.22 -5.23 -20.20
C SER A 72 5.24 -6.25 -20.69
N LYS A 73 6.14 -6.74 -19.83
CA LYS A 73 7.11 -7.79 -20.16
C LYS A 73 6.53 -9.21 -20.10
N MET A 74 5.33 -9.36 -19.53
CA MET A 74 4.64 -10.64 -19.38
C MET A 74 3.72 -10.95 -20.57
N LEU A 75 3.55 -9.99 -21.50
CA LEU A 75 2.82 -10.10 -22.76
C LEU A 75 3.79 -10.39 -23.90
#